data_AF-A0A4Q0P054-F1
#
_entry.id   AF-A0A4Q0P054-F1
#
_cell.length_a   1.000
_cell.length_b   1.000
_cell.length_c   1.000
_cell.angle_alpha   90.00
_cell.angle_beta   90.00
_cell.angle_gamma   90.00
#
_symmetry.space_group_name_H-M   'P 1'
#
loop_
_entity.id
_entity.type
_entity.pdbx_description
1 polymer ?
#
loop_
_entity_poly.entity_id
_entity_poly.type
_entity_poly.pdbx_seq_one_letter_code
_entity_poly.pdbx_strand_id
1 'polypeptide(L)'
;MKKFFCYLFLGLSFTSFAQSESSLSVVETTPFRDKSHSDKVIAIKTTKEDITGLVRQGKRDLSFDIYDAQHQNVFSEVVKIHKKEKYIGDVFYENELKIITVLKVNRNDREVYCHNFNLKTKTLDKQLLFKSSVDRKQELFYVSNKRQTSVAISPNGKYIAIATDDYNKNTNSYTIRQFDTETLALNFKRSYQNDNDRYFEPNDIFVDNEAAVYVVGKFFKEGRAQKRKKEANYEFILNKITSQESQKLVIALEDEFVQSLNISNKEDQLFLIGFYSERRARRIKGSCNFTINKSSFDLVSKSKDPLPVVVYEDLFGDDKGKDKSEKELSNFTIDHFLNDANGNIYILAEEFYISSNYVSTGMAGGMMVTTPHYDNIIILKYDSDGKLLWGRSIFKRSTIPSYNAFVKDDKLHVLLNSGKNLSEKDDGRTKASKGWFESSSLYDFEYDTEGNVSYNKIQDNKGSTKYYPHNGTYENNTFLMMGGALNQRQFMILK
;
A
#
# COMPACT_ATOMS: atom_id res chain seq x y z
N MET A 1 72.68 23.20 -2.17
CA MET A 1 72.02 21.89 -1.97
C MET A 1 70.55 22.19 -1.68
N LYS A 2 69.67 22.34 -2.68
CA LYS A 2 68.97 21.31 -3.47
C LYS A 2 68.32 20.21 -2.61
N LYS A 3 66.99 20.08 -2.79
CA LYS A 3 66.07 18.94 -2.50
C LYS A 3 65.38 18.98 -1.12
N PHE A 4 64.09 18.69 -0.96
CA PHE A 4 62.99 18.35 -1.87
C PHE A 4 61.68 18.49 -1.06
N PHE A 5 60.68 19.22 -1.56
CA PHE A 5 59.30 19.18 -1.06
C PHE A 5 58.60 18.05 -1.85
N CYS A 6 58.07 17.03 -1.17
CA CYS A 6 57.19 16.04 -1.78
C CYS A 6 55.88 16.00 -0.99
N TYR A 7 54.91 16.79 -1.44
CA TYR A 7 53.50 16.53 -1.17
C TYR A 7 53.04 15.40 -2.08
N LEU A 8 52.64 14.29 -1.47
CA LEU A 8 51.95 13.19 -2.17
C LEU A 8 50.46 13.54 -2.20
N PHE A 9 50.00 14.16 -3.29
CA PHE A 9 48.57 14.26 -3.61
C PHE A 9 48.13 12.89 -4.16
N LEU A 10 47.53 12.05 -3.32
CA LEU A 10 46.73 10.92 -3.80
C LEU A 10 45.41 11.48 -4.31
N GLY A 11 45.28 11.57 -5.63
CA GLY A 11 43.99 11.75 -6.28
C GLY A 11 43.16 10.50 -6.11
N LEU A 12 42.23 10.51 -5.14
CA LEU A 12 41.11 9.58 -5.12
C LEU A 12 40.18 9.99 -6.27
N SER A 13 40.22 9.21 -7.35
CA SER A 13 39.23 9.25 -8.41
C SER A 13 37.91 8.74 -7.82
N PHE A 14 37.08 9.65 -7.30
CA PHE A 14 35.68 9.35 -7.06
C PHE A 14 35.03 9.14 -8.42
N THR A 15 34.67 7.91 -8.74
CA THR A 15 33.67 7.62 -9.77
C THR A 15 32.34 8.14 -9.24
N SER A 16 32.06 9.43 -9.46
CA SER A 16 30.73 9.97 -9.23
C SER A 16 29.79 9.29 -10.22
N PHE A 17 28.84 8.49 -9.75
CA PHE A 17 27.67 8.17 -10.55
C PHE A 17 27.06 9.49 -11.00
N ALA A 18 26.94 9.69 -12.32
CA ALA A 18 26.12 10.75 -12.85
C ALA A 18 24.68 10.44 -12.43
N GLN A 19 24.14 11.22 -11.50
CA GLN A 19 22.70 11.24 -11.28
C GLN A 19 22.11 11.71 -12.60
N SER A 20 21.41 10.82 -13.29
CA SER A 20 20.67 11.17 -14.50
C SER A 20 19.53 12.11 -14.12
N GLU A 21 19.23 13.05 -15.01
CA GLU A 21 17.99 13.82 -14.91
C GLU A 21 16.82 12.84 -15.13
N SER A 22 15.77 13.03 -14.33
CA SER A 22 14.57 12.21 -14.46
C SER A 22 13.97 12.31 -15.86
N SER A 23 13.47 11.19 -16.39
CA SER A 23 12.64 11.19 -17.59
C SER A 23 11.31 11.92 -17.37
N LEU A 24 10.91 12.07 -16.10
CA LEU A 24 9.72 12.81 -15.69
C LEU A 24 9.99 14.30 -15.70
N SER A 25 9.17 15.02 -16.45
CA SER A 25 9.10 16.48 -16.39
C SER A 25 8.46 16.93 -15.08
N VAL A 26 9.09 17.90 -14.42
CA VAL A 26 8.66 18.40 -13.12
C VAL A 26 7.96 19.75 -13.29
N VAL A 27 6.71 19.84 -12.84
CA VAL A 27 5.99 21.10 -12.72
C VAL A 27 5.52 21.27 -11.28
N GLU A 28 5.83 22.42 -10.70
CA GLU A 28 5.29 22.78 -9.39
C GLU A 28 4.24 23.89 -9.54
N THR A 29 3.14 23.77 -8.81
CA THR A 29 2.12 24.83 -8.78
C THR A 29 2.61 26.02 -7.98
N THR A 30 1.95 27.17 -8.10
CA THR A 30 2.15 28.25 -7.13
C THR A 30 1.72 27.81 -5.73
N PRO A 31 2.50 28.08 -4.67
CA PRO A 31 2.08 27.77 -3.31
C PRO A 31 0.76 28.47 -2.94
N PHE A 32 -0.14 27.74 -2.30
CA PHE A 32 -1.42 28.26 -1.84
C PHE A 32 -1.59 28.08 -0.33
N ARG A 33 -2.44 28.92 0.27
CA ARG A 33 -2.72 28.85 1.71
C ARG A 33 -3.79 27.80 1.98
N ASP A 34 -3.44 26.86 2.83
CA ASP A 34 -4.34 25.84 3.35
C ASP A 34 -5.17 26.42 4.50
N LYS A 35 -6.50 26.44 4.31
CA LYS A 35 -7.45 26.88 5.34
C LYS A 35 -7.86 25.75 6.27
N SER A 36 -7.58 24.51 5.90
CA SER A 36 -7.88 23.35 6.73
C SER A 36 -6.75 23.12 7.75
N HIS A 37 -7.13 22.84 8.99
CA HIS A 37 -6.21 22.40 10.05
C HIS A 37 -6.07 20.87 10.09
N SER A 38 -6.51 20.18 9.04
CA SER A 38 -6.51 18.72 8.92
C SER A 38 -5.21 18.27 8.25
N ASP A 39 -4.37 17.55 9.01
CA ASP A 39 -2.99 17.27 8.59
C ASP A 39 -2.82 15.97 7.78
N LYS A 40 -3.69 14.97 7.99
CA LYS A 40 -3.51 13.64 7.39
C LYS A 40 -4.27 13.53 6.07
N VAL A 41 -3.57 13.46 4.95
CA VAL A 41 -4.15 13.03 3.66
C VAL A 41 -4.66 11.59 3.81
N ILE A 42 -5.93 11.37 3.53
CA ILE A 42 -6.55 10.04 3.53
C ILE A 42 -6.93 9.58 2.13
N ALA A 43 -7.20 10.50 1.21
CA ALA A 43 -7.43 10.20 -0.20
C ALA A 43 -7.01 11.39 -1.07
N ILE A 44 -6.39 11.10 -2.22
CA ILE A 44 -6.21 12.04 -3.33
C ILE A 44 -6.51 11.26 -4.62
N LYS A 45 -7.33 11.82 -5.49
CA LYS A 45 -7.76 11.19 -6.74
C LYS A 45 -7.91 12.23 -7.82
N THR A 46 -7.54 11.89 -9.05
CA THR A 46 -7.63 12.77 -10.21
C THR A 46 -8.56 12.12 -11.23
N THR A 47 -9.48 12.89 -11.82
CA THR A 47 -10.38 12.42 -12.88
C THR A 47 -9.66 12.40 -14.23
N LYS A 48 -10.29 11.84 -15.27
CA LYS A 48 -9.77 11.89 -16.64
C LYS A 48 -9.69 13.30 -17.23
N GLU A 49 -10.44 14.24 -16.66
CA GLU A 49 -10.44 15.66 -17.01
C GLU A 49 -9.47 16.50 -16.15
N ASP A 50 -8.50 15.84 -15.49
CA ASP A 50 -7.49 16.45 -14.62
C ASP A 50 -8.07 17.22 -13.41
N ILE A 51 -9.29 16.90 -12.98
CA ILE A 51 -9.87 17.44 -11.74
C ILE A 51 -9.37 16.60 -10.58
N THR A 52 -8.77 17.22 -9.57
CA THR A 52 -8.24 16.52 -8.39
C THR A 52 -9.11 16.73 -7.16
N GLY A 53 -9.62 15.65 -6.59
CA GLY A 53 -10.22 15.60 -5.27
C GLY A 53 -9.18 15.26 -4.21
N LEU A 54 -9.16 16.02 -3.11
CA LEU A 54 -8.30 15.79 -1.95
C LEU A 54 -9.16 15.70 -0.69
N VAL A 55 -8.99 14.62 0.07
CA VAL A 55 -9.64 14.45 1.37
C VAL A 55 -8.60 14.28 2.46
N ARG A 56 -8.76 15.08 3.53
CA ARG A 56 -7.86 15.05 4.68
C ARG A 56 -8.65 14.90 5.97
N GLN A 57 -8.08 14.14 6.89
CA GLN A 57 -8.68 13.89 8.19
C GLN A 57 -7.94 14.64 9.29
N GLY A 58 -8.68 15.48 10.00
CA GLY A 58 -8.26 16.04 11.28
C GLY A 58 -8.89 15.25 12.44
N LYS A 59 -8.71 15.78 13.66
CA LYS A 59 -9.18 15.11 14.88
C LYS A 59 -10.71 15.10 15.01
N ARG A 60 -11.40 16.09 14.42
CA ARG A 60 -12.85 16.31 14.54
C ARG A 60 -13.48 16.80 13.23
N ASP A 61 -12.76 16.67 12.13
CA ASP A 61 -13.20 17.14 10.83
C ASP A 61 -12.60 16.28 9.71
N LEU A 62 -13.28 16.32 8.57
CA LEU A 62 -12.78 15.95 7.26
C LEU A 62 -12.81 17.21 6.41
N SER A 63 -11.72 17.52 5.71
CA SER A 63 -11.72 18.54 4.65
C SER A 63 -11.77 17.87 3.29
N PHE A 64 -12.58 18.44 2.40
CA PHE A 64 -12.81 18.01 1.04
C PHE A 64 -12.49 19.19 0.12
N ASP A 65 -11.47 19.04 -0.72
CA ASP A 65 -11.00 20.07 -1.63
C ASP A 65 -11.07 19.57 -3.08
N ILE A 66 -11.44 20.45 -4.01
CA ILE A 66 -11.36 20.19 -5.46
C ILE A 66 -10.38 21.18 -6.07
N TYR A 67 -9.48 20.66 -6.89
CA TYR A 67 -8.57 21.43 -7.71
C TYR A 67 -8.91 21.19 -9.18
N ASP A 68 -8.97 22.25 -9.98
CA ASP A 68 -9.17 22.14 -11.42
C ASP A 68 -7.90 21.66 -12.15
N ALA A 69 -7.96 21.54 -13.47
CA ALA A 69 -6.82 21.14 -14.30
C ALA A 69 -5.64 22.13 -14.24
N GLN A 70 -5.87 23.38 -13.83
CA GLN A 70 -4.85 24.39 -13.56
C GLN A 70 -4.35 24.34 -12.10
N HIS A 71 -4.79 23.32 -11.36
CA HIS A 71 -4.48 23.04 -9.97
C HIS A 71 -4.85 24.19 -9.02
N GLN A 72 -5.84 25.00 -9.42
CA GLN A 72 -6.43 26.02 -8.57
C GLN A 72 -7.53 25.40 -7.72
N ASN A 73 -7.57 25.74 -6.44
CA ASN A 73 -8.64 25.30 -5.56
C ASN A 73 -9.96 25.95 -5.99
N VAL A 74 -10.92 25.15 -6.46
CA VAL A 74 -12.23 25.60 -6.95
C VAL A 74 -13.40 25.18 -6.05
N PHE A 75 -13.10 24.46 -4.96
CA PHE A 75 -14.03 24.05 -3.93
C PHE A 75 -13.27 23.64 -2.66
N SER A 76 -13.80 24.01 -1.50
CA SER A 76 -13.36 23.53 -0.20
C SER A 76 -14.55 23.44 0.73
N GLU A 77 -14.71 22.30 1.39
CA GLU A 77 -15.70 22.10 2.44
C GLU A 77 -15.07 21.36 3.63
N VAL A 78 -15.50 21.72 4.84
CA VAL A 78 -15.06 21.06 6.08
C VAL A 78 -16.27 20.47 6.79
N VAL A 79 -16.32 19.14 6.87
CA VAL A 79 -17.38 18.40 7.55
C VAL A 79 -16.91 18.04 8.95
N LYS A 80 -17.67 18.45 9.97
CA LYS A 80 -17.40 18.04 11.35
C LYS A 80 -17.70 16.55 11.52
N ILE A 81 -16.74 15.81 12.07
CA ILE A 81 -16.90 14.42 12.46
C ILE A 81 -16.67 14.25 13.96
N HIS A 82 -17.26 13.22 14.55
CA HIS A 82 -17.03 12.93 15.95
C HIS A 82 -15.58 12.41 16.14
N LYS A 83 -14.94 12.71 17.28
CA LYS A 83 -13.55 12.27 17.58
C LYS A 83 -13.32 10.74 17.58
N LYS A 84 -14.39 9.96 17.54
CA LYS A 84 -14.38 8.48 17.46
C LYS A 84 -14.84 7.97 16.09
N GLU A 85 -15.03 8.86 15.13
CA GLU A 85 -15.24 8.53 13.72
C GLU A 85 -13.86 8.35 13.07
N LYS A 86 -13.62 7.20 12.46
CA LYS A 86 -12.33 6.83 11.84
C LYS A 86 -12.55 6.49 10.38
N TYR A 87 -11.62 6.91 9.53
CA TYR A 87 -11.52 6.45 8.14
C TYR A 87 -11.24 4.93 8.08
N ILE A 88 -11.91 4.24 7.16
CA ILE A 88 -11.77 2.81 6.89
C ILE A 88 -11.18 2.56 5.51
N GLY A 89 -11.68 3.26 4.49
CA GLY A 89 -11.26 3.11 3.11
C GLY A 89 -11.96 4.13 2.21
N ASP A 90 -11.54 4.22 0.97
CA ASP A 90 -12.14 5.02 -0.07
C ASP A 90 -12.21 4.25 -1.38
N VAL A 91 -13.20 4.59 -2.20
CA VAL A 91 -13.29 4.13 -3.58
C VAL A 91 -13.50 5.33 -4.48
N PHE A 92 -13.02 5.23 -5.72
CA PHE A 92 -13.10 6.30 -6.70
C PHE A 92 -13.51 5.73 -8.04
N TYR A 93 -14.53 6.33 -8.66
CA TYR A 93 -14.97 5.97 -10.00
C TYR A 93 -15.44 7.22 -10.73
N GLU A 94 -14.88 7.44 -11.92
CA GLU A 94 -15.10 8.63 -12.76
C GLU A 94 -14.89 9.95 -11.99
N ASN A 95 -15.97 10.50 -11.44
CA ASN A 95 -16.01 11.80 -10.77
C ASN A 95 -16.38 11.69 -9.29
N GLU A 96 -16.64 10.49 -8.77
CA GLU A 96 -17.13 10.29 -7.41
C GLU A 96 -16.08 9.64 -6.53
N LEU A 97 -15.67 10.37 -5.50
CA LEU A 97 -14.83 9.88 -4.42
C LEU A 97 -15.70 9.58 -3.20
N LYS A 98 -15.77 8.30 -2.80
CA LYS A 98 -16.57 7.86 -1.66
C LYS A 98 -15.66 7.48 -0.51
N ILE A 99 -15.79 8.17 0.61
CA ILE A 99 -14.99 7.94 1.81
C ILE A 99 -15.83 7.16 2.84
N ILE A 100 -15.36 5.98 3.21
CA ILE A 100 -16.02 5.13 4.20
C ILE A 100 -15.44 5.40 5.59
N THR A 101 -16.29 5.74 6.54
CA THR A 101 -15.93 5.96 7.94
C THR A 101 -16.75 5.10 8.88
N VAL A 102 -16.17 4.80 10.06
CA VAL A 102 -16.88 4.13 11.15
C VAL A 102 -16.90 5.01 12.39
N LEU A 103 -18.09 5.27 12.93
CA LEU A 103 -18.30 5.93 14.21
C LEU A 103 -18.52 4.90 15.31
N LYS A 104 -17.66 4.94 16.33
CA LYS A 104 -17.93 4.28 17.61
C LYS A 104 -18.88 5.11 18.47
N VAL A 105 -20.18 4.86 18.33
CA VAL A 105 -21.26 5.55 19.07
C VAL A 105 -21.08 5.31 20.57
N ASN A 106 -21.07 4.04 20.97
CA ASN A 106 -20.84 3.62 22.36
C ASN A 106 -19.91 2.41 22.42
N ARG A 107 -19.97 1.63 23.51
CA ARG A 107 -19.10 0.46 23.70
C ARG A 107 -19.33 -0.60 22.61
N ASN A 108 -20.59 -0.81 22.24
CA ASN A 108 -21.03 -1.94 21.41
C ASN A 108 -21.51 -1.48 20.03
N ASP A 109 -22.03 -0.26 19.89
CA ASP A 109 -22.64 0.15 18.63
C ASP A 109 -21.66 0.89 17.72
N ARG A 110 -21.81 0.61 16.42
CA ARG A 110 -21.05 1.18 15.31
C ARG A 110 -22.03 1.68 14.25
N GLU A 111 -21.71 2.83 13.69
CA GLU A 111 -22.40 3.40 12.54
C GLU A 111 -21.38 3.57 11.43
N VAL A 112 -21.68 3.06 10.25
CA VAL A 112 -20.81 3.15 9.07
C VAL A 112 -21.42 4.16 8.11
N TYR A 113 -20.62 5.16 7.76
CA TYR A 113 -21.04 6.25 6.88
C TYR A 113 -20.24 6.22 5.57
N CYS A 114 -20.88 6.69 4.50
CA CYS A 114 -20.23 7.06 3.26
C CYS A 114 -20.33 8.58 3.11
N HIS A 115 -19.19 9.24 2.91
CA HIS A 115 -19.15 10.62 2.45
C HIS A 115 -18.97 10.57 0.94
N ASN A 116 -20.04 10.85 0.18
CA ASN A 116 -20.04 10.85 -1.28
C ASN A 116 -19.63 12.23 -1.78
N PHE A 117 -18.46 12.33 -2.39
CA PHE A 117 -17.88 13.57 -2.88
C PHE A 117 -17.78 13.54 -4.41
N ASN A 118 -18.66 14.29 -5.09
CA ASN A 118 -18.66 14.38 -6.54
C ASN A 118 -17.84 15.60 -6.99
N LEU A 119 -16.73 15.33 -7.67
CA LEU A 119 -15.74 16.33 -8.08
C LEU A 119 -16.25 17.23 -9.22
N LYS A 120 -17.21 16.76 -10.00
CA LYS A 120 -17.77 17.48 -11.15
C LYS A 120 -18.90 18.42 -10.73
N THR A 121 -19.87 17.92 -9.96
CA THR A 121 -21.00 18.71 -9.47
C THR A 121 -20.67 19.52 -8.21
N LYS A 122 -19.51 19.26 -7.59
CA LYS A 122 -19.07 19.87 -6.33
C LYS A 122 -20.04 19.61 -5.18
N THR A 123 -20.66 18.44 -5.16
CA THR A 123 -21.61 18.04 -4.12
C THR A 123 -20.97 17.08 -3.14
N LEU A 124 -21.26 17.28 -1.86
CA LEU A 124 -20.84 16.41 -0.77
C LEU A 124 -22.08 15.98 0.02
N ASP A 125 -22.31 14.68 0.11
CA ASP A 125 -23.37 14.10 0.94
C ASP A 125 -22.78 13.11 1.95
N LYS A 126 -23.38 13.03 3.13
CA LYS A 126 -23.05 12.03 4.15
C LYS A 126 -24.24 11.12 4.37
N GLN A 127 -24.12 9.88 3.95
CA GLN A 127 -25.15 8.85 4.12
C GLN A 127 -24.73 7.82 5.18
N LEU A 128 -25.66 7.47 6.08
CA LEU A 128 -25.52 6.29 6.93
C LEU A 128 -25.76 5.04 6.08
N LEU A 129 -24.74 4.20 5.89
CA LEU A 129 -24.88 2.95 5.14
C LEU A 129 -25.56 1.88 6.00
N PHE A 130 -25.07 1.68 7.23
CA PHE A 130 -25.64 0.69 8.15
C PHE A 130 -25.19 0.91 9.59
N LYS A 131 -25.93 0.28 10.51
CA LYS A 131 -25.54 0.12 11.91
C LYS A 131 -25.13 -1.32 12.18
N SER A 132 -24.17 -1.51 13.06
CA SER A 132 -23.76 -2.84 13.54
C SER A 132 -23.43 -2.79 15.02
N SER A 133 -23.64 -3.91 15.71
CA SER A 133 -23.25 -4.06 17.10
C SER A 133 -22.08 -5.06 17.17
N VAL A 134 -21.09 -4.76 18.00
CA VAL A 134 -19.91 -5.58 18.23
C VAL A 134 -19.80 -5.94 19.70
N ASP A 135 -19.34 -7.16 19.99
CA ASP A 135 -19.10 -7.58 21.37
C ASP A 135 -17.74 -7.09 21.91
N ARG A 136 -17.64 -7.00 23.24
CA ARG A 136 -16.37 -6.88 23.98
C ARG A 136 -15.43 -5.73 23.54
N LYS A 137 -15.97 -4.60 23.07
CA LYS A 137 -15.18 -3.44 22.57
C LYS A 137 -14.38 -3.73 21.29
N GLN A 138 -14.66 -4.80 20.56
CA GLN A 138 -13.96 -5.12 19.32
C GLN A 138 -14.12 -4.01 18.26
N GLU A 139 -13.21 -3.96 17.31
CA GLU A 139 -13.37 -3.13 16.10
C GLU A 139 -14.26 -3.89 15.11
N LEU A 140 -15.04 -3.16 14.31
CA LEU A 140 -15.93 -3.76 13.28
C LEU A 140 -15.18 -4.11 12.00
N PHE A 141 -14.08 -3.42 11.76
CA PHE A 141 -13.23 -3.61 10.60
C PHE A 141 -11.91 -4.19 11.06
N TYR A 142 -11.37 -5.11 10.27
CA TYR A 142 -9.97 -5.46 10.38
C TYR A 142 -9.15 -4.23 9.97
N VAL A 143 -8.65 -3.49 10.96
CA VAL A 143 -7.78 -2.33 10.74
C VAL A 143 -6.35 -2.83 10.69
N SER A 144 -5.86 -3.10 9.48
CA SER A 144 -4.43 -3.25 9.21
C SER A 144 -3.80 -1.88 8.99
N ASN A 145 -2.51 -1.73 9.28
CA ASN A 145 -1.73 -0.60 8.75
C ASN A 145 -1.51 -0.73 7.23
N LYS A 146 -1.89 -1.87 6.66
CA LYS A 146 -1.81 -2.25 5.26
C LYS A 146 -3.06 -1.73 4.54
N ARG A 147 -2.93 -1.36 3.26
CA ARG A 147 -3.98 -0.72 2.45
C ARG A 147 -5.31 -1.49 2.46
N GLN A 148 -6.38 -0.80 2.06
CA GLN A 148 -7.81 -1.11 2.15
C GLN A 148 -8.21 -2.58 1.86
N THR A 149 -8.21 -3.44 2.88
CA THR A 149 -8.70 -4.83 2.75
C THR A 149 -10.20 -4.97 3.00
N SER A 150 -10.91 -3.85 3.22
CA SER A 150 -12.29 -3.83 3.71
C SER A 150 -13.30 -3.20 2.75
N VAL A 151 -12.84 -2.50 1.72
CA VAL A 151 -13.71 -1.78 0.77
C VAL A 151 -13.18 -2.02 -0.65
N ALA A 152 -14.07 -2.36 -1.57
CA ALA A 152 -13.77 -2.49 -3.00
C ALA A 152 -14.89 -1.88 -3.84
N ILE A 153 -14.55 -1.45 -5.06
CA ILE A 153 -15.50 -1.03 -6.09
C ILE A 153 -15.29 -1.87 -7.34
N SER A 154 -16.38 -2.20 -8.05
CA SER A 154 -16.31 -3.00 -9.26
C SER A 154 -15.68 -2.22 -10.41
N PRO A 155 -15.02 -2.88 -11.38
CA PRO A 155 -14.40 -2.20 -12.52
C PRO A 155 -15.37 -1.31 -13.33
N ASN A 156 -16.65 -1.67 -13.39
CA ASN A 156 -17.70 -0.88 -14.02
C ASN A 156 -18.33 0.19 -13.12
N GLY A 157 -17.83 0.36 -11.89
CA GLY A 157 -18.30 1.37 -10.94
C GLY A 157 -19.71 1.16 -10.41
N LYS A 158 -20.32 -0.01 -10.60
CA LYS A 158 -21.71 -0.26 -10.17
C LYS A 158 -21.83 -0.75 -8.74
N TYR A 159 -20.85 -1.49 -8.23
CA TYR A 159 -20.96 -2.17 -6.95
C TYR A 159 -19.85 -1.77 -5.99
N ILE A 160 -20.22 -1.43 -4.76
CA ILE A 160 -19.28 -1.29 -3.64
C ILE A 160 -19.45 -2.47 -2.71
N ALA A 161 -18.37 -3.17 -2.40
CA ALA A 161 -18.35 -4.21 -1.38
C ALA A 161 -17.67 -3.70 -0.12
N ILE A 162 -18.30 -3.93 1.03
CA ILE A 162 -17.75 -3.62 2.36
C ILE A 162 -17.70 -4.90 3.19
N ALA A 163 -16.50 -5.30 3.60
CA ALA A 163 -16.26 -6.41 4.50
C ALA A 163 -16.18 -5.94 5.97
N THR A 164 -16.87 -6.65 6.86
CA THR A 164 -16.80 -6.43 8.30
C THR A 164 -16.53 -7.71 9.06
N ASP A 165 -15.87 -7.54 10.20
CA ASP A 165 -15.67 -8.58 11.19
C ASP A 165 -16.83 -8.52 12.21
N ASP A 166 -17.78 -9.43 12.10
CA ASP A 166 -18.96 -9.50 12.97
C ASP A 166 -18.68 -10.45 14.15
N TYR A 167 -17.66 -10.13 14.96
CA TYR A 167 -17.29 -10.92 16.14
C TYR A 167 -18.36 -10.83 17.25
N ASN A 168 -18.90 -11.98 17.65
CA ASN A 168 -19.65 -12.11 18.89
C ASN A 168 -18.95 -13.07 19.87
N LYS A 169 -19.43 -13.18 21.11
CA LYS A 169 -18.81 -14.03 22.15
C LYS A 169 -18.64 -15.51 21.77
N ASN A 170 -19.46 -16.01 20.84
CA ASN A 170 -19.60 -17.44 20.54
C ASN A 170 -19.28 -17.78 19.08
N THR A 171 -19.13 -16.79 18.20
CA THR A 171 -18.90 -16.95 16.76
C THR A 171 -17.98 -15.86 16.23
N ASN A 172 -16.95 -16.26 15.49
CA ASN A 172 -16.28 -15.40 14.55
C ASN A 172 -17.01 -15.53 13.22
N SER A 173 -17.68 -14.46 12.80
CA SER A 173 -18.37 -14.37 11.52
C SER A 173 -17.86 -13.14 10.78
N TYR A 174 -17.82 -13.23 9.47
CA TYR A 174 -17.41 -12.17 8.58
C TYR A 174 -18.57 -11.87 7.65
N THR A 175 -18.78 -10.60 7.32
CA THR A 175 -19.94 -10.20 6.53
C THR A 175 -19.52 -9.32 5.38
N ILE A 176 -20.02 -9.67 4.19
CA ILE A 176 -20.03 -8.78 3.03
C ILE A 176 -21.36 -8.06 3.00
N ARG A 177 -21.30 -6.73 2.83
CA ARG A 177 -22.41 -5.90 2.41
C ARG A 177 -22.06 -5.29 1.07
N GLN A 178 -22.86 -5.56 0.05
CA GLN A 178 -22.71 -4.94 -1.26
C GLN A 178 -23.77 -3.85 -1.43
N PHE A 179 -23.35 -2.71 -1.95
CA PHE A 179 -24.19 -1.56 -2.23
C PHE A 179 -24.16 -1.22 -3.72
N ASP A 180 -25.26 -0.70 -4.23
CA ASP A 180 -25.27 0.07 -5.46
C ASP A 180 -24.46 1.36 -5.27
N THR A 181 -23.60 1.69 -6.23
CA THR A 181 -22.64 2.80 -6.09
C THR A 181 -23.30 4.17 -6.17
N GLU A 182 -24.32 4.31 -7.01
CA GLU A 182 -25.02 5.57 -7.27
C GLU A 182 -25.96 5.92 -6.11
N THR A 183 -26.82 4.97 -5.73
CA THR A 183 -27.88 5.18 -4.72
C THR A 183 -27.43 4.85 -3.29
N LEU A 184 -26.30 4.14 -3.13
CA LEU A 184 -25.84 3.59 -1.85
C LEU A 184 -26.87 2.66 -1.19
N ALA A 185 -27.83 2.13 -1.96
CA ALA A 185 -28.79 1.14 -1.50
C ALA A 185 -28.10 -0.22 -1.29
N LEU A 186 -28.45 -0.92 -0.21
CA LEU A 186 -27.93 -2.25 0.06
C LEU A 186 -28.52 -3.26 -0.93
N ASN A 187 -27.67 -3.87 -1.76
CA ASN A 187 -28.06 -4.95 -2.67
C ASN A 187 -28.22 -6.26 -1.90
N PHE A 188 -27.20 -6.65 -1.14
CA PHE A 188 -27.28 -7.81 -0.27
C PHE A 188 -26.31 -7.70 0.92
N LYS A 189 -26.64 -8.45 1.97
CA LYS A 189 -25.78 -8.72 3.12
C LYS A 189 -25.64 -10.22 3.30
N ARG A 190 -24.41 -10.72 3.42
CA ARG A 190 -24.16 -12.15 3.57
C ARG A 190 -22.98 -12.42 4.49
N SER A 191 -23.19 -13.34 5.44
CA SER A 191 -22.11 -13.84 6.27
C SER A 191 -21.34 -14.96 5.56
N TYR A 192 -20.06 -15.07 5.85
CA TYR A 192 -19.16 -16.11 5.37
C TYR A 192 -18.17 -16.46 6.49
N GLN A 193 -17.53 -17.63 6.37
CA GLN A 193 -16.61 -18.15 7.39
C GLN A 193 -17.20 -18.14 8.81
N ASN A 194 -18.42 -18.68 8.95
CA ASN A 194 -19.11 -18.80 10.22
C ASN A 194 -18.49 -19.95 11.04
N ASP A 195 -17.59 -19.62 11.95
CA ASP A 195 -16.89 -20.58 12.80
C ASP A 195 -16.86 -20.08 14.25
N ASN A 196 -17.07 -20.99 15.21
CA ASN A 196 -17.13 -20.62 16.62
C ASN A 196 -15.76 -20.23 17.18
N ASP A 197 -14.69 -20.87 16.69
CA ASP A 197 -13.37 -20.85 17.32
C ASP A 197 -12.26 -20.39 16.39
N ARG A 198 -12.47 -20.50 15.08
CA ARG A 198 -11.47 -20.15 14.05
C ARG A 198 -11.61 -18.70 13.61
N TYR A 199 -10.48 -18.09 13.27
CA TYR A 199 -10.38 -16.67 12.92
C TYR A 199 -9.98 -16.52 11.45
N PHE A 200 -10.56 -15.58 10.74
CA PHE A 200 -10.17 -15.17 9.40
C PHE A 200 -9.52 -13.77 9.43
N GLU A 201 -8.40 -13.64 8.74
CA GLU A 201 -7.67 -12.38 8.53
C GLU A 201 -7.69 -12.07 7.02
N PRO A 202 -8.44 -11.05 6.56
CA PRO A 202 -8.50 -10.72 5.15
C PRO A 202 -7.15 -10.16 4.67
N ASN A 203 -6.72 -10.61 3.51
CA ASN A 203 -5.54 -10.12 2.80
C ASN A 203 -5.93 -9.13 1.69
N ASP A 204 -6.99 -9.43 0.94
CA ASP A 204 -7.46 -8.60 -0.16
C ASP A 204 -8.95 -8.85 -0.47
N ILE A 205 -9.60 -7.88 -1.11
CA ILE A 205 -11.01 -7.91 -1.50
C ILE A 205 -11.18 -7.39 -2.94
N PHE A 206 -12.01 -8.08 -3.72
CA PHE A 206 -12.39 -7.69 -5.08
C PHE A 206 -13.89 -7.86 -5.26
N VAL A 207 -14.52 -7.01 -6.07
CA VAL A 207 -15.91 -7.20 -6.51
C VAL A 207 -15.94 -7.10 -8.04
N ASP A 208 -16.53 -8.09 -8.69
CA ASP A 208 -16.61 -8.13 -10.15
C ASP A 208 -17.80 -7.33 -10.70
N ASN A 209 -17.91 -7.31 -12.02
CA ASN A 209 -18.96 -6.59 -12.73
C ASN A 209 -20.32 -7.28 -12.66
N GLU A 210 -20.35 -8.52 -12.15
CA GLU A 210 -21.51 -9.39 -11.98
C GLU A 210 -21.98 -9.43 -10.52
N ALA A 211 -21.45 -8.53 -9.68
CA ALA A 211 -21.76 -8.41 -8.26
C ALA A 211 -21.29 -9.58 -7.38
N ALA A 212 -20.40 -10.46 -7.84
CA ALA A 212 -19.73 -11.41 -6.97
C ALA A 212 -18.55 -10.76 -6.24
N VAL A 213 -18.46 -11.01 -4.94
CA VAL A 213 -17.40 -10.49 -4.08
C VAL A 213 -16.43 -11.60 -3.74
N TYR A 214 -15.15 -11.36 -3.94
CA TYR A 214 -14.06 -12.28 -3.65
C TYR A 214 -13.23 -11.74 -2.49
N VAL A 215 -12.98 -12.58 -1.48
CA VAL A 215 -12.12 -12.23 -0.34
C VAL A 215 -11.11 -13.33 -0.11
N VAL A 216 -9.82 -13.00 -0.24
CA VAL A 216 -8.71 -13.91 0.05
C VAL A 216 -8.10 -13.58 1.40
N GLY A 217 -7.70 -14.58 2.17
CA GLY A 217 -7.10 -14.34 3.48
C GLY A 217 -6.68 -15.60 4.23
N LYS A 218 -6.11 -15.37 5.41
CA LYS A 218 -5.66 -16.42 6.32
C LYS A 218 -6.82 -16.89 7.16
N PHE A 219 -7.08 -18.18 7.10
CA PHE A 219 -8.06 -18.85 7.89
C PHE A 219 -7.36 -19.70 8.95
N PHE A 220 -7.41 -19.26 10.20
CA PHE A 220 -6.62 -19.81 11.30
C PHE A 220 -7.20 -21.11 11.84
N LYS A 221 -6.32 -22.08 12.08
CA LYS A 221 -6.72 -23.40 12.61
C LYS A 221 -7.14 -23.31 14.08
N GLU A 222 -6.42 -22.52 14.90
CA GLU A 222 -6.72 -22.35 16.32
C GLU A 222 -6.31 -20.96 16.86
N GLY A 223 -7.24 -20.11 17.26
CA GLY A 223 -6.94 -18.75 17.74
C GLY A 223 -6.23 -17.87 16.71
N ARG A 224 -5.66 -16.73 17.12
CA ARG A 224 -5.12 -15.70 16.19
C ARG A 224 -3.60 -15.72 16.00
N ALA A 225 -2.88 -16.63 16.65
CA ALA A 225 -1.44 -16.72 16.52
C ALA A 225 -1.09 -17.33 15.16
N GLN A 226 -0.22 -16.69 14.36
CA GLN A 226 0.18 -17.22 13.05
C GLN A 226 0.98 -18.53 13.14
N LYS A 227 1.44 -18.89 14.33
CA LYS A 227 2.29 -20.04 14.57
C LYS A 227 1.88 -20.79 15.84
N ARG A 228 1.82 -22.12 15.80
CA ARG A 228 1.61 -23.00 16.95
C ARG A 228 2.46 -24.26 16.81
N LYS A 229 2.97 -24.79 17.93
CA LYS A 229 3.84 -26.00 17.96
C LYS A 229 4.94 -26.03 16.88
N LYS A 230 5.49 -24.86 16.58
CA LYS A 230 6.51 -24.61 15.54
C LYS A 230 6.03 -24.56 14.07
N GLU A 231 4.77 -24.80 13.78
CA GLU A 231 4.15 -24.83 12.44
C GLU A 231 3.24 -23.61 12.18
N ALA A 232 2.90 -23.34 10.92
CA ALA A 232 1.90 -22.35 10.58
C ALA A 232 0.50 -22.78 11.07
N ASN A 233 -0.22 -21.83 11.65
CA ASN A 233 -1.52 -22.09 12.27
C ASN A 233 -2.67 -21.51 11.44
N TYR A 234 -2.56 -21.56 10.12
CA TYR A 234 -3.59 -21.13 9.19
C TYR A 234 -3.49 -21.89 7.87
N GLU A 235 -4.57 -21.81 7.10
CA GLU A 235 -4.65 -22.12 5.68
C GLU A 235 -5.06 -20.85 4.93
N PHE A 236 -4.70 -20.69 3.65
CA PHE A 236 -5.26 -19.61 2.86
C PHE A 236 -6.57 -20.07 2.22
N ILE A 237 -7.54 -19.17 2.20
CA ILE A 237 -8.83 -19.42 1.55
C ILE A 237 -9.18 -18.26 0.62
N LEU A 238 -9.76 -18.59 -0.52
CA LEU A 238 -10.51 -17.66 -1.35
C LEU A 238 -11.99 -17.89 -1.09
N ASN A 239 -12.72 -16.82 -0.78
CA ASN A 239 -14.17 -16.85 -0.63
C ASN A 239 -14.80 -16.20 -1.86
N LYS A 240 -15.87 -16.78 -2.40
CA LYS A 240 -16.76 -16.16 -3.38
C LYS A 240 -18.12 -15.97 -2.73
N ILE A 241 -18.61 -14.74 -2.69
CA ILE A 241 -19.84 -14.34 -2.00
C ILE A 241 -20.76 -13.65 -3.00
N THR A 242 -21.97 -14.16 -3.15
CA THR A 242 -23.02 -13.59 -4.03
C THR A 242 -24.26 -13.23 -3.23
N SER A 243 -25.32 -12.75 -3.89
CA SER A 243 -26.61 -12.54 -3.24
C SER A 243 -27.34 -13.85 -2.89
N GLN A 244 -26.88 -15.01 -3.40
CA GLN A 244 -27.51 -16.33 -3.26
C GLN A 244 -26.72 -17.30 -2.37
N GLU A 245 -25.39 -17.31 -2.48
CA GLU A 245 -24.54 -18.27 -1.75
C GLU A 245 -23.17 -17.69 -1.33
N SER A 246 -22.44 -18.46 -0.52
CA SER A 246 -21.04 -18.22 -0.21
C SER A 246 -20.26 -19.52 -0.38
N GLN A 247 -19.26 -19.51 -1.25
CA GLN A 247 -18.39 -20.64 -1.53
C GLN A 247 -16.98 -20.33 -1.04
N LYS A 248 -16.20 -21.38 -0.74
CA LYS A 248 -14.79 -21.25 -0.36
C LYS A 248 -13.92 -22.25 -1.11
N LEU A 249 -12.72 -21.82 -1.45
CA LEU A 249 -11.67 -22.62 -2.05
C LEU A 249 -10.41 -22.53 -1.19
N VAL A 250 -9.82 -23.67 -0.85
CA VAL A 250 -8.55 -23.72 -0.11
C VAL A 250 -7.40 -23.46 -1.08
N ILE A 251 -6.54 -22.51 -0.74
CA ILE A 251 -5.37 -22.13 -1.52
C ILE A 251 -4.13 -22.59 -0.77
N ALA A 252 -3.43 -23.58 -1.32
CA ALA A 252 -2.31 -24.22 -0.66
C ALA A 252 -1.21 -24.63 -1.65
N LEU A 253 0.03 -24.53 -1.18
CA LEU A 253 1.18 -25.24 -1.74
C LEU A 253 1.32 -26.59 -1.04
N GLU A 254 2.16 -27.48 -1.59
CA GLU A 254 2.34 -28.83 -1.02
C GLU A 254 3.10 -28.80 0.29
N ASP A 255 4.33 -28.28 0.28
CA ASP A 255 5.22 -28.30 1.44
C ASP A 255 5.43 -26.91 2.06
N GLU A 256 4.99 -25.84 1.37
CA GLU A 256 5.20 -24.46 1.77
C GLU A 256 3.94 -23.75 2.28
N PHE A 257 4.18 -22.68 3.03
CA PHE A 257 3.15 -21.81 3.54
C PHE A 257 2.98 -20.60 2.63
N VAL A 258 1.77 -20.40 2.13
CA VAL A 258 1.38 -19.10 1.58
C VAL A 258 1.47 -18.05 2.69
N GLN A 259 2.06 -16.90 2.39
CA GLN A 259 2.29 -15.81 3.35
C GLN A 259 1.33 -14.64 3.15
N SER A 260 1.08 -14.27 1.89
CA SER A 260 0.14 -13.24 1.45
C SER A 260 -0.28 -13.52 0.02
N LEU A 261 -1.47 -13.03 -0.34
CA LEU A 261 -2.01 -13.05 -1.70
C LEU A 261 -2.80 -11.77 -1.92
N ASN A 262 -2.71 -11.22 -3.12
CA ASN A 262 -3.55 -10.16 -3.66
C ASN A 262 -4.29 -10.68 -4.90
N ILE A 263 -5.45 -10.10 -5.19
CA ILE A 263 -6.33 -10.54 -6.27
C ILE A 263 -6.10 -9.64 -7.50
N SER A 264 -5.73 -10.24 -8.62
CA SER A 264 -5.82 -9.62 -9.95
C SER A 264 -6.94 -10.28 -10.75
N ASN A 265 -7.76 -9.48 -11.43
CA ASN A 265 -8.83 -9.98 -12.29
C ASN A 265 -8.47 -9.77 -13.77
N LYS A 266 -8.56 -10.84 -14.56
CA LYS A 266 -8.41 -10.81 -16.02
C LYS A 266 -9.52 -11.65 -16.64
N GLU A 267 -10.44 -11.02 -17.34
CA GLU A 267 -11.55 -11.70 -18.04
C GLU A 267 -12.32 -12.68 -17.13
N ASP A 268 -12.28 -13.99 -17.38
CA ASP A 268 -12.93 -15.05 -16.58
C ASP A 268 -12.00 -15.69 -15.54
N GLN A 269 -10.83 -15.10 -15.30
CA GLN A 269 -9.82 -15.62 -14.37
C GLN A 269 -9.50 -14.65 -13.24
N LEU A 270 -9.20 -15.21 -12.07
CA LEU A 270 -8.53 -14.52 -10.98
C LEU A 270 -7.13 -15.07 -10.82
N PHE A 271 -6.15 -14.18 -10.76
CA PHE A 271 -4.79 -14.50 -10.33
C PHE A 271 -4.63 -14.10 -8.86
N LEU A 272 -4.26 -15.06 -8.02
CA LEU A 272 -3.91 -14.80 -6.63
C LEU A 272 -2.39 -14.82 -6.54
N ILE A 273 -1.77 -13.64 -6.47
CA ILE A 273 -0.30 -13.51 -6.50
C ILE A 273 0.20 -12.95 -5.17
N GLY A 274 1.29 -13.50 -4.65
CA GLY A 274 1.93 -13.00 -3.45
C GLY A 274 3.17 -13.78 -3.07
N PHE A 275 3.39 -14.01 -1.77
CA PHE A 275 4.61 -14.63 -1.25
C PHE A 275 4.36 -15.98 -0.57
N TYR A 276 5.37 -16.85 -0.58
CA TYR A 276 5.40 -18.09 0.19
C TYR A 276 6.64 -18.20 1.09
N SER A 277 6.60 -19.13 2.04
CA SER A 277 7.69 -19.48 2.95
C SER A 277 7.78 -20.99 3.16
N GLU A 278 9.00 -21.50 3.28
CA GLU A 278 9.31 -22.88 3.69
C GLU A 278 9.35 -23.03 5.22
N ARG A 279 9.63 -21.95 5.98
CA ARG A 279 9.88 -22.05 7.43
C ARG A 279 8.78 -21.51 8.31
N ARG A 280 8.31 -20.28 8.07
CA ARG A 280 7.42 -19.55 9.01
C ARG A 280 6.56 -18.48 8.32
N ALA A 281 5.34 -18.32 8.81
CA ALA A 281 4.33 -17.35 8.38
C ALA A 281 4.71 -15.87 8.15
N ARG A 282 5.84 -15.37 8.67
CA ARG A 282 6.30 -13.97 8.47
C ARG A 282 7.54 -13.86 7.59
N ARG A 283 8.00 -15.00 7.08
CA ARG A 283 9.17 -15.11 6.22
C ARG A 283 8.71 -15.16 4.77
N ILE A 284 9.63 -14.88 3.86
CA ILE A 284 9.43 -15.04 2.43
C ILE A 284 10.65 -15.76 1.84
N LYS A 285 10.41 -16.84 1.11
CA LYS A 285 11.42 -17.57 0.32
C LYS A 285 11.32 -17.22 -1.15
N GLY A 286 10.10 -16.98 -1.61
CA GLY A 286 9.77 -16.77 -3.00
C GLY A 286 8.36 -16.22 -3.13
N SER A 287 7.91 -16.16 -4.36
CA SER A 287 6.57 -15.76 -4.72
C SER A 287 5.75 -16.91 -5.29
N CYS A 288 4.43 -16.76 -5.25
CA CYS A 288 3.51 -17.78 -5.74
C CYS A 288 2.34 -17.13 -6.48
N ASN A 289 1.79 -17.88 -7.44
CA ASN A 289 0.62 -17.51 -8.21
C ASN A 289 -0.37 -18.70 -8.22
N PHE A 290 -1.66 -18.39 -8.13
CA PHE A 290 -2.76 -19.35 -8.29
C PHE A 290 -3.77 -18.76 -9.27
N THR A 291 -4.09 -19.50 -10.32
CA THR A 291 -5.11 -19.11 -11.31
C THR A 291 -6.42 -19.81 -10.98
N ILE A 292 -7.48 -19.03 -10.80
CA ILE A 292 -8.83 -19.51 -10.48
C ILE A 292 -9.75 -19.19 -11.65
N ASN A 293 -10.56 -20.15 -12.10
CA ASN A 293 -11.66 -19.87 -13.02
C ASN A 293 -12.83 -19.26 -12.25
N LYS A 294 -13.34 -18.08 -12.64
CA LYS A 294 -14.42 -17.39 -11.91
C LYS A 294 -15.76 -18.11 -12.04
N SER A 295 -16.04 -18.64 -13.22
CA SER A 295 -17.30 -19.31 -13.55
C SER A 295 -17.49 -20.59 -12.75
N SER A 296 -16.53 -21.52 -12.82
CA SER A 296 -16.57 -22.80 -12.08
C SER A 296 -16.13 -22.67 -10.62
N PHE A 297 -15.37 -21.61 -10.29
CA PHE A 297 -14.76 -21.38 -8.98
C PHE A 297 -13.73 -22.46 -8.57
N ASP A 298 -13.00 -22.98 -9.56
CA ASP A 298 -11.97 -24.00 -9.35
C ASP A 298 -10.54 -23.46 -9.57
N LEU A 299 -9.57 -24.08 -8.89
CA LEU A 299 -8.15 -23.87 -9.12
C LEU A 299 -7.75 -24.47 -10.48
N VAL A 300 -7.32 -23.63 -11.41
CA VAL A 300 -6.84 -24.01 -12.74
C VAL A 300 -5.37 -24.41 -12.70
N SER A 301 -4.55 -23.59 -12.05
CA SER A 301 -3.10 -23.81 -11.94
C SER A 301 -2.53 -23.13 -10.71
N LYS A 302 -1.35 -23.60 -10.28
CA LYS A 302 -0.55 -22.98 -9.22
C LYS A 302 0.92 -23.02 -9.62
N SER A 303 1.67 -21.98 -9.29
CA SER A 303 3.13 -21.91 -9.46
C SER A 303 3.78 -21.24 -8.27
N LYS A 304 5.07 -21.53 -8.07
CA LYS A 304 5.94 -20.88 -7.08
C LYS A 304 7.32 -20.69 -7.68
N ASP A 305 7.93 -19.55 -7.37
CA ASP A 305 9.25 -19.19 -7.84
C ASP A 305 10.06 -18.63 -6.65
N PRO A 306 11.26 -19.17 -6.36
CA PRO A 306 12.16 -18.54 -5.39
C PRO A 306 12.44 -17.08 -5.77
N LEU A 307 12.69 -16.22 -4.78
CA LEU A 307 13.12 -14.86 -5.08
C LEU A 307 14.42 -14.91 -5.89
N PRO A 308 14.51 -14.19 -7.03
CA PRO A 308 15.73 -14.15 -7.83
C PRO A 308 16.94 -13.72 -6.99
N VAL A 309 18.12 -14.31 -7.22
CA VAL A 309 19.32 -14.03 -6.40
C VAL A 309 19.65 -12.54 -6.38
N VAL A 310 19.42 -11.82 -7.49
CA VAL A 310 19.62 -10.36 -7.60
C VAL A 310 18.83 -9.55 -6.57
N VAL A 311 17.66 -10.04 -6.10
CA VAL A 311 16.92 -9.43 -4.97
C VAL A 311 17.78 -9.38 -3.72
N TYR A 312 18.53 -10.43 -3.45
CA TYR A 312 19.42 -10.51 -2.30
C TYR A 312 20.72 -9.75 -2.54
N GLU A 313 21.24 -9.75 -3.76
CA GLU A 313 22.43 -8.99 -4.14
C GLU A 313 22.15 -7.48 -3.99
N ASP A 314 21.02 -6.97 -4.48
CA ASP A 314 20.56 -5.58 -4.27
C ASP A 314 20.51 -5.20 -2.76
N LEU A 315 20.16 -6.14 -1.88
CA LEU A 315 20.00 -5.89 -0.43
C LEU A 315 21.27 -6.12 0.41
N PHE A 316 22.16 -7.03 0.00
CA PHE A 316 23.28 -7.51 0.84
C PHE A 316 24.65 -7.46 0.17
N GLY A 317 24.73 -7.23 -1.15
CA GLY A 317 25.95 -7.26 -1.98
C GLY A 317 26.15 -8.64 -2.61
N ASP A 318 26.84 -8.74 -3.74
CA ASP A 318 26.96 -9.97 -4.56
C ASP A 318 27.39 -11.20 -3.75
N ASP A 319 28.49 -11.09 -3.01
CA ASP A 319 29.05 -12.20 -2.22
C ASP A 319 28.07 -12.70 -1.16
N LYS A 320 27.47 -11.77 -0.41
CA LYS A 320 26.52 -12.11 0.65
C LYS A 320 25.15 -12.45 0.10
N GLY A 321 24.79 -11.94 -1.06
CA GLY A 321 23.49 -12.11 -1.71
C GLY A 321 23.24 -13.58 -2.01
N LYS A 322 24.22 -14.25 -2.61
CA LYS A 322 24.21 -15.70 -2.89
C LYS A 322 24.06 -16.53 -1.62
N ASP A 323 24.80 -16.20 -0.55
CA ASP A 323 24.65 -16.91 0.73
C ASP A 323 23.29 -16.63 1.41
N LYS A 324 22.69 -15.46 1.13
CA LYS A 324 21.43 -15.02 1.71
C LYS A 324 20.23 -15.51 0.92
N SER A 325 20.35 -15.85 -0.37
CA SER A 325 19.26 -16.41 -1.18
C SER A 325 18.83 -17.79 -0.70
N GLU A 326 19.72 -18.52 -0.02
CA GLU A 326 19.39 -19.74 0.69
C GLU A 326 18.52 -19.48 1.94
N LYS A 327 18.43 -18.24 2.40
CA LYS A 327 17.65 -17.83 3.58
C LYS A 327 16.40 -17.06 3.17
N GLU A 328 15.47 -17.00 4.11
CA GLU A 328 14.22 -16.27 3.93
C GLU A 328 14.31 -14.85 4.51
N LEU A 329 13.83 -13.88 3.74
CA LEU A 329 13.62 -12.51 4.22
C LEU A 329 12.41 -12.49 5.17
N SER A 330 12.22 -11.40 5.92
CA SER A 330 11.12 -11.30 6.89
C SER A 330 10.45 -9.95 6.90
N ASN A 331 9.20 -9.94 7.36
CA ASN A 331 8.44 -8.73 7.68
C ASN A 331 8.11 -7.85 6.46
N PHE A 332 8.09 -8.44 5.26
CA PHE A 332 7.62 -7.77 4.06
C PHE A 332 6.10 -7.81 3.95
N THR A 333 5.55 -6.73 3.42
CA THR A 333 4.13 -6.56 3.14
C THR A 333 3.95 -5.92 1.79
N ILE A 334 3.03 -6.44 0.98
CA ILE A 334 2.66 -5.85 -0.31
C ILE A 334 1.97 -4.50 -0.07
N ASP A 335 2.52 -3.44 -0.66
CA ASP A 335 1.95 -2.09 -0.62
C ASP A 335 1.32 -1.70 -1.96
N HIS A 336 1.92 -2.14 -3.07
CA HIS A 336 1.45 -1.83 -4.41
C HIS A 336 1.30 -3.11 -5.24
N PHE A 337 0.18 -3.17 -5.95
CA PHE A 337 -0.15 -4.21 -6.91
C PHE A 337 -0.66 -3.49 -8.15
N LEU A 338 0.18 -3.40 -9.17
CA LEU A 338 -0.02 -2.53 -10.33
C LEU A 338 -0.09 -3.37 -11.61
N ASN A 339 -0.98 -3.00 -12.53
CA ASN A 339 -1.04 -3.61 -13.86
C ASN A 339 -0.49 -2.60 -14.88
N ASP A 340 0.24 -3.10 -15.88
CA ASP A 340 0.55 -2.30 -17.07
C ASP A 340 -0.51 -2.50 -18.17
N ALA A 341 -0.35 -1.78 -19.28
CA ALA A 341 -1.27 -1.85 -20.41
C ALA A 341 -1.29 -3.22 -21.11
N ASN A 342 -0.23 -4.02 -20.94
CA ASN A 342 -0.09 -5.37 -21.49
C ASN A 342 -0.65 -6.46 -20.56
N GLY A 343 -1.17 -6.06 -19.39
CA GLY A 343 -1.68 -6.97 -18.37
C GLY A 343 -0.59 -7.64 -17.54
N ASN A 344 0.67 -7.18 -17.63
CA ASN A 344 1.72 -7.60 -16.71
C ASN A 344 1.47 -7.00 -15.32
N ILE A 345 1.94 -7.70 -14.30
CA ILE A 345 1.68 -7.34 -12.90
C ILE A 345 2.98 -7.00 -12.20
N TYR A 346 3.01 -5.84 -11.55
CA TYR A 346 4.09 -5.44 -10.64
C TYR A 346 3.61 -5.55 -9.19
N ILE A 347 4.42 -6.20 -8.36
CA ILE A 347 4.19 -6.29 -6.91
C ILE A 347 5.35 -5.60 -6.21
N LEU A 348 5.03 -4.62 -5.37
CA LEU A 348 6.00 -3.96 -4.50
C LEU A 348 5.65 -4.24 -3.04
N ALA A 349 6.64 -4.69 -2.30
CA ALA A 349 6.48 -5.02 -0.89
C ALA A 349 7.57 -4.37 -0.03
N GLU A 350 7.18 -3.68 1.04
CA GLU A 350 8.11 -3.01 1.97
C GLU A 350 8.31 -3.83 3.25
N GLU A 351 9.55 -3.83 3.74
CA GLU A 351 9.92 -4.36 5.04
C GLU A 351 9.41 -3.41 6.14
N PHE A 352 8.53 -3.92 7.01
CA PHE A 352 7.99 -3.17 8.13
C PHE A 352 8.15 -3.88 9.47
N TYR A 353 8.75 -3.20 10.44
CA TYR A 353 8.84 -3.68 11.82
C TYR A 353 8.94 -2.53 12.82
N ILE A 354 8.65 -2.80 14.09
CA ILE A 354 8.74 -1.82 15.19
C ILE A 354 9.81 -2.30 16.17
N SER A 355 10.77 -1.43 16.48
CA SER A 355 11.72 -1.63 17.58
C SER A 355 11.28 -0.83 18.80
N SER A 356 11.54 -1.34 20.01
CA SER A 356 11.28 -0.63 21.27
C SER A 356 12.54 -0.63 22.13
N ASN A 357 13.00 0.55 22.53
CA ASN A 357 14.20 0.72 23.36
C ASN A 357 13.85 1.55 24.61
N TYR A 358 14.36 1.14 25.77
CA TYR A 358 14.27 1.93 26.99
C TYR A 358 15.38 2.98 27.01
N VAL A 359 15.01 4.26 27.08
CA VAL A 359 15.94 5.39 27.19
C VAL A 359 15.86 5.92 28.61
N SER A 360 16.96 5.81 29.37
CA SER A 360 17.06 6.40 30.70
C SER A 360 17.19 7.91 30.60
N THR A 361 16.39 8.65 31.39
CA THR A 361 16.44 10.11 31.49
C THR A 361 17.09 10.55 32.82
N GLY A 362 17.96 9.72 33.40
CA GLY A 362 18.65 9.99 34.67
C GLY A 362 17.80 9.67 35.91
N MET A 363 17.95 10.47 36.97
CA MET A 363 17.37 10.20 38.30
C MET A 363 15.82 10.18 38.35
N ALA A 364 15.14 10.61 37.29
CA ALA A 364 13.67 10.64 37.17
C ALA A 364 13.07 9.41 36.45
N GLY A 365 13.87 8.37 36.20
CA GLY A 365 13.44 7.15 35.50
C GLY A 365 13.84 7.11 34.03
N GLY A 366 12.96 6.62 33.17
CA GLY A 366 13.19 6.53 31.73
C GLY A 366 11.91 6.24 30.96
N MET A 367 12.00 6.33 29.64
CA MET A 367 10.86 6.17 28.74
C MET A 367 11.12 5.09 27.69
N MET A 368 10.07 4.35 27.35
CA MET A 368 10.10 3.45 26.20
C MET A 368 9.92 4.26 24.92
N VAL A 369 10.91 4.24 24.05
CA VAL A 369 10.85 4.82 22.71
C VAL A 369 10.53 3.70 21.72
N THR A 370 9.45 3.87 20.98
CA THR A 370 9.06 2.96 19.88
C THR A 370 9.41 3.62 18.55
N THR A 371 10.03 2.86 17.66
CA THR A 371 10.45 3.36 16.34
C THR A 371 9.94 2.39 15.28
N PRO A 372 9.02 2.85 14.40
CA PRO A 372 8.68 2.09 13.21
C PRO A 372 9.81 2.19 12.18
N HIS A 373 9.99 1.12 11.42
CA HIS A 373 10.94 1.03 10.32
C HIS A 373 10.18 0.62 9.06
N TYR A 374 10.36 1.39 8.00
CA TYR A 374 9.83 1.23 6.66
C TYR A 374 11.06 1.12 5.76
N ASP A 375 11.63 -0.07 5.68
CA ASP A 375 12.98 -0.27 5.17
C ASP A 375 12.94 -0.77 3.72
N ASN A 376 13.58 -1.90 3.45
CA ASN A 376 13.83 -2.41 2.11
C ASN A 376 12.53 -2.61 1.33
N ILE A 377 12.59 -2.46 0.00
CA ILE A 377 11.46 -2.74 -0.90
C ILE A 377 11.85 -3.88 -1.84
N ILE A 378 10.99 -4.87 -1.99
CA ILE A 378 11.09 -5.92 -3.02
C ILE A 378 10.13 -5.58 -4.14
N ILE A 379 10.59 -5.77 -5.38
CA ILE A 379 9.83 -5.52 -6.60
C ILE A 379 9.84 -6.80 -7.42
N LEU A 380 8.68 -7.29 -7.82
CA LEU A 380 8.54 -8.43 -8.73
C LEU A 380 7.68 -8.03 -9.93
N LYS A 381 8.06 -8.47 -11.12
CA LYS A 381 7.25 -8.33 -12.35
C LYS A 381 6.81 -9.71 -12.84
N TYR A 382 5.54 -9.85 -13.14
CA TYR A 382 4.94 -11.02 -13.78
C TYR A 382 4.42 -10.66 -15.15
N ASP A 383 4.47 -11.61 -16.08
CA ASP A 383 3.76 -11.46 -17.33
C ASP A 383 2.24 -11.59 -17.17
N SER A 384 1.50 -11.38 -18.26
CA SER A 384 0.04 -11.44 -18.28
C SER A 384 -0.54 -12.83 -18.02
N ASP A 385 0.28 -13.89 -18.05
CA ASP A 385 -0.09 -15.27 -17.74
C ASP A 385 0.27 -15.63 -16.28
N GLY A 386 0.87 -14.69 -15.55
CA GLY A 386 1.23 -14.82 -14.15
C GLY A 386 2.52 -15.60 -13.92
N LYS A 387 3.44 -15.62 -14.89
CA LYS A 387 4.81 -16.14 -14.72
C LYS A 387 5.76 -15.03 -14.27
N LEU A 388 6.63 -15.32 -13.31
CA LEU A 388 7.64 -14.37 -12.83
C LEU A 388 8.66 -14.07 -13.94
N LEU A 389 8.82 -12.81 -14.30
CA LEU A 389 9.80 -12.34 -15.29
C LEU A 389 11.13 -11.96 -14.63
N TRP A 390 11.06 -11.11 -13.60
CA TRP A 390 12.23 -10.67 -12.85
C TRP A 390 11.85 -10.19 -11.45
N GLY A 391 12.87 -10.05 -10.59
CA GLY A 391 12.76 -9.46 -9.27
C GLY A 391 13.94 -8.54 -8.98
N ARG A 392 13.69 -7.43 -8.30
CA ARG A 392 14.69 -6.43 -7.88
C ARG A 392 14.42 -5.99 -6.44
N SER A 393 15.33 -5.21 -5.86
CA SER A 393 15.09 -4.59 -4.57
C SER A 393 15.71 -3.21 -4.40
N ILE A 394 15.16 -2.44 -3.47
CA ILE A 394 15.68 -1.14 -3.05
C ILE A 394 16.22 -1.27 -1.63
N PHE A 395 17.53 -1.04 -1.47
CA PHE A 395 18.16 -0.96 -0.15
C PHE A 395 17.82 0.37 0.53
N LYS A 396 16.64 0.43 1.14
CA LYS A 396 16.10 1.63 1.79
C LYS A 396 16.14 1.55 3.31
N ARG A 397 16.31 2.70 3.98
CA ARG A 397 16.07 2.87 5.42
C ARG A 397 15.24 4.12 5.71
N SER A 398 14.11 3.94 6.38
CA SER A 398 13.21 5.05 6.77
C SER A 398 12.43 4.74 8.04
N THR A 399 12.08 5.77 8.80
CA THR A 399 11.19 5.66 9.97
C THR A 399 9.77 6.15 9.70
N ILE A 400 9.48 6.53 8.45
CA ILE A 400 8.16 6.96 7.98
C ILE A 400 7.84 6.31 6.63
N PRO A 401 6.55 6.13 6.27
CA PRO A 401 6.16 5.78 4.91
C PRO A 401 6.72 6.82 3.95
N SER A 402 7.48 6.38 2.95
CA SER A 402 8.34 7.30 2.19
C SER A 402 8.25 7.14 0.69
N TYR A 403 7.44 6.22 0.16
CA TYR A 403 7.39 5.91 -1.27
C TYR A 403 5.99 5.69 -1.82
N ASN A 404 5.89 5.78 -3.15
CA ASN A 404 4.75 5.39 -3.97
C ASN A 404 5.27 4.92 -5.33
N ALA A 405 4.45 4.18 -6.08
CA ALA A 405 4.86 3.61 -7.35
C ALA A 405 3.73 3.65 -8.37
N PHE A 406 4.10 3.77 -9.64
CA PHE A 406 3.20 3.75 -10.79
C PHE A 406 3.93 3.23 -12.03
N VAL A 407 3.17 2.80 -13.04
CA VAL A 407 3.72 2.36 -14.32
C VAL A 407 3.41 3.43 -15.37
N LYS A 408 4.43 3.87 -16.11
CA LYS A 408 4.33 4.85 -17.19
C LYS A 408 5.23 4.42 -18.34
N ASP A 409 4.72 4.45 -19.58
CA ASP A 409 5.49 4.11 -20.79
C ASP A 409 6.26 2.77 -20.66
N ASP A 410 5.58 1.74 -20.16
CA ASP A 410 6.10 0.39 -19.87
C ASP A 410 7.24 0.31 -18.82
N LYS A 411 7.49 1.41 -18.11
CA LYS A 411 8.47 1.49 -17.02
C LYS A 411 7.79 1.61 -15.67
N LEU A 412 8.38 0.98 -14.67
CA LEU A 412 7.97 1.15 -13.28
C LEU A 412 8.74 2.32 -12.66
N HIS A 413 8.03 3.31 -12.15
CA HIS A 413 8.58 4.43 -11.40
C HIS A 413 8.32 4.22 -9.91
N VAL A 414 9.38 4.30 -9.10
CA VAL A 414 9.29 4.23 -7.63
C VAL A 414 9.79 5.54 -7.04
N LEU A 415 8.85 6.41 -6.68
CA LEU A 415 9.14 7.71 -6.10
C LEU A 415 9.39 7.59 -4.61
N LEU A 416 10.54 8.06 -4.13
CA LEU A 416 10.85 8.00 -2.70
C LEU A 416 11.70 9.17 -2.22
N ASN A 417 11.48 9.56 -0.96
CA ASN A 417 12.39 10.47 -0.27
C ASN A 417 13.56 9.70 0.35
N SER A 418 14.78 10.22 0.16
CA SER A 418 16.01 9.70 0.74
C SER A 418 16.88 10.84 1.30
N GLY A 419 18.09 10.54 1.77
CA GLY A 419 19.14 11.53 2.00
C GLY A 419 19.40 12.39 0.77
N LYS A 420 19.99 13.58 0.98
CA LYS A 420 20.36 14.50 -0.09
C LYS A 420 21.17 13.82 -1.19
N ASN A 421 21.99 12.86 -0.83
CA ASN A 421 22.69 12.00 -1.79
C ASN A 421 22.39 10.53 -1.51
N LEU A 422 22.17 9.75 -2.56
CA LEU A 422 22.20 8.30 -2.44
C LEU A 422 23.63 7.88 -2.07
N SER A 423 23.75 6.97 -1.11
CA SER A 423 25.06 6.50 -0.65
C SER A 423 25.44 5.24 -1.40
N GLU A 424 26.61 5.22 -2.02
CA GLU A 424 27.20 3.99 -2.53
C GLU A 424 27.86 3.20 -1.40
N LYS A 425 27.83 1.88 -1.50
CA LYS A 425 28.54 0.95 -0.63
C LYS A 425 29.81 0.47 -1.31
N ASP A 426 30.77 0.00 -0.51
CA ASP A 426 32.04 -0.52 -1.02
C ASP A 426 31.84 -1.71 -1.99
N ASP A 427 30.67 -2.36 -1.93
CA ASP A 427 30.23 -3.43 -2.82
C ASP A 427 29.41 -2.94 -4.03
N GLY A 428 29.45 -1.64 -4.35
CA GLY A 428 28.77 -1.02 -5.50
C GLY A 428 27.28 -0.74 -5.32
N ARG A 429 26.67 -1.15 -4.21
CA ARG A 429 25.23 -0.98 -4.00
C ARG A 429 24.83 0.44 -3.70
N THR A 430 23.68 0.85 -4.23
CA THR A 430 23.05 2.12 -3.89
C THR A 430 22.12 1.98 -2.69
N LYS A 431 22.38 2.74 -1.63
CA LYS A 431 21.55 2.82 -0.42
C LYS A 431 20.74 4.10 -0.39
N ALA A 432 19.43 3.96 -0.29
CA ALA A 432 18.49 5.05 -0.04
C ALA A 432 18.28 5.24 1.47
N SER A 433 19.07 6.09 2.10
CA SER A 433 18.90 6.43 3.51
C SER A 433 19.30 7.86 3.82
N LYS A 434 18.64 8.46 4.79
CA LYS A 434 18.96 9.81 5.27
C LYS A 434 19.89 9.76 6.48
N GLY A 435 21.01 10.49 6.43
CA GLY A 435 21.87 10.74 7.58
C GLY A 435 21.21 11.63 8.65
N TRP A 436 21.74 11.63 9.88
CA TRP A 436 21.15 12.36 11.01
C TRP A 436 20.94 13.84 10.72
N PHE A 437 21.98 14.52 10.24
CA PHE A 437 21.96 15.96 9.94
C PHE A 437 21.81 16.27 8.45
N GLU A 438 21.58 15.24 7.64
CA GLU A 438 21.45 15.39 6.20
C GLU A 438 20.09 16.02 5.89
N SER A 439 20.00 16.85 4.85
CA SER A 439 18.70 17.17 4.25
C SER A 439 18.19 15.96 3.44
N SER A 440 16.98 16.03 2.89
CA SER A 440 16.44 14.97 2.05
C SER A 440 16.31 15.42 0.60
N SER A 441 16.26 14.48 -0.32
CA SER A 441 15.91 14.71 -1.74
C SER A 441 14.86 13.70 -2.18
N LEU A 442 14.05 14.10 -3.15
CA LEU A 442 13.08 13.25 -3.82
C LEU A 442 13.76 12.61 -5.04
N TYR A 443 13.57 11.31 -5.19
CA TYR A 443 14.12 10.51 -6.27
C TYR A 443 13.01 9.74 -6.98
N ASP A 444 13.27 9.45 -8.25
CA ASP A 444 12.59 8.44 -9.05
C ASP A 444 13.56 7.29 -9.34
N PHE A 445 13.20 6.09 -8.88
CA PHE A 445 13.91 4.87 -9.20
C PHE A 445 13.13 4.22 -10.34
N GLU A 446 13.62 4.43 -11.56
CA GLU A 446 12.96 3.98 -12.80
C GLU A 446 13.50 2.59 -13.17
N TYR A 447 12.58 1.64 -13.37
CA TYR A 447 12.89 0.29 -13.83
C TYR A 447 12.35 0.06 -15.23
N ASP A 448 13.21 -0.38 -16.14
CA ASP A 448 12.80 -0.76 -17.51
C ASP A 448 12.07 -2.11 -17.55
N THR A 449 11.74 -2.56 -18.77
CA THR A 449 11.00 -3.80 -19.01
C THR A 449 11.73 -5.05 -18.52
N GLU A 450 13.06 -5.03 -18.53
CA GLU A 450 14.00 -6.07 -18.11
C GLU A 450 14.37 -5.97 -16.62
N GLY A 451 13.97 -4.87 -15.97
CA GLY A 451 14.21 -4.61 -14.56
C GLY A 451 15.55 -3.93 -14.28
N ASN A 452 16.24 -3.35 -15.26
CA ASN A 452 17.41 -2.49 -15.00
C ASN A 452 16.95 -1.17 -14.39
N VAL A 453 17.74 -0.61 -13.47
CA VAL A 453 17.36 0.56 -12.67
C VAL A 453 18.18 1.80 -13.01
N SER A 454 17.50 2.95 -13.13
CA SER A 454 18.11 4.27 -13.17
C SER A 454 17.72 5.07 -11.93
N TYR A 455 18.68 5.73 -11.29
CA TYR A 455 18.48 6.51 -10.07
C TYR A 455 18.43 8.00 -10.38
N ASN A 456 17.22 8.53 -10.53
CA ASN A 456 17.02 9.90 -10.98
C ASN A 456 16.71 10.80 -9.79
N LYS A 457 17.53 11.83 -9.55
CA LYS A 457 17.20 12.85 -8.55
C LYS A 457 16.20 13.81 -9.18
N ILE A 458 15.02 13.97 -8.57
CA ILE A 458 14.02 14.96 -8.99
C ILE A 458 14.40 16.32 -8.42
N GLN A 459 14.54 16.41 -7.09
CA GLN A 459 14.94 17.65 -6.44
C GLN A 459 15.43 17.45 -5.00
N ASP A 460 16.14 18.46 -4.48
CA ASP A 460 16.39 18.60 -3.05
C ASP A 460 15.15 19.15 -2.33
N ASN A 461 14.75 18.52 -1.22
CA ASN A 461 13.69 19.05 -0.38
C ASN A 461 14.19 20.26 0.42
N LYS A 462 13.48 21.39 0.37
CA LYS A 462 13.85 22.63 1.07
C LYS A 462 12.63 23.30 1.70
N GLY A 463 12.69 23.68 2.98
CA GLY A 463 11.63 24.46 3.63
C GLY A 463 10.23 23.88 3.43
N SER A 464 9.33 24.63 2.78
CA SER A 464 7.95 24.25 2.45
C SER A 464 7.78 23.35 1.23
N THR A 465 8.84 23.06 0.46
CA THR A 465 8.76 22.25 -0.77
C THR A 465 9.10 20.78 -0.54
N LYS A 466 8.83 20.27 0.67
CA LYS A 466 8.95 18.84 0.95
C LYS A 466 7.69 18.12 0.49
N TYR A 467 7.85 17.19 -0.45
CA TYR A 467 6.76 16.39 -1.01
C TYR A 467 6.71 15.00 -0.40
N TYR A 468 5.52 14.41 -0.36
CA TYR A 468 5.28 13.11 0.26
C TYR A 468 4.67 12.16 -0.79
N PRO A 469 5.50 11.42 -1.56
CA PRO A 469 5.02 10.58 -2.65
C PRO A 469 4.01 9.54 -2.18
N HIS A 470 4.15 9.03 -0.96
CA HIS A 470 3.21 8.08 -0.34
C HIS A 470 1.73 8.51 -0.43
N ASN A 471 1.47 9.81 -0.41
CA ASN A 471 0.13 10.39 -0.46
C ASN A 471 -0.23 10.91 -1.86
N GLY A 472 0.49 10.51 -2.91
CA GLY A 472 0.23 10.93 -4.29
C GLY A 472 -0.74 10.01 -5.03
N THR A 473 -1.19 10.47 -6.19
CA THR A 473 -2.04 9.73 -7.14
C THR A 473 -1.40 9.74 -8.53
N TYR A 474 -1.67 8.70 -9.33
CA TYR A 474 -1.27 8.61 -10.72
C TYR A 474 -2.50 8.40 -11.59
N GLU A 475 -2.74 9.30 -12.53
CA GLU A 475 -3.82 9.24 -13.51
C GLU A 475 -3.42 10.06 -14.75
N ASN A 476 -3.94 9.75 -15.94
CA ASN A 476 -3.66 10.51 -17.17
C ASN A 476 -2.16 10.73 -17.44
N ASN A 477 -1.35 9.68 -17.26
CA ASN A 477 0.10 9.75 -17.39
C ASN A 477 0.79 10.79 -16.49
N THR A 478 0.12 11.20 -15.41
CA THR A 478 0.57 12.26 -14.51
C THR A 478 0.56 11.76 -13.08
N PHE A 479 1.71 11.85 -12.40
CA PHE A 479 1.78 11.66 -10.96
C PHE A 479 1.64 13.01 -10.25
N LEU A 480 0.66 13.11 -9.36
CA LEU A 480 0.39 14.29 -8.56
C LEU A 480 0.64 13.99 -7.09
N MET A 481 1.42 14.84 -6.41
CA MET A 481 1.56 14.78 -4.97
C MET A 481 1.59 16.15 -4.33
N MET A 482 1.06 16.21 -3.11
CA MET A 482 1.08 17.43 -2.31
C MET A 482 2.37 17.52 -1.50
N GLY A 483 2.95 18.70 -1.48
CA GLY A 483 4.00 19.14 -0.58
C GLY A 483 3.51 20.28 0.30
N GLY A 484 4.31 20.63 1.30
CA GLY A 484 4.03 21.80 2.11
C GLY A 484 4.78 21.85 3.43
N ALA A 485 4.79 23.06 4.02
CA ALA A 485 5.10 23.28 5.43
C ALA A 485 4.10 24.26 6.03
N LEU A 486 3.78 24.06 7.31
CA LEU A 486 2.85 24.91 8.07
C LEU A 486 1.49 25.02 7.35
N ASN A 487 1.07 26.24 6.97
CA ASN A 487 -0.21 26.55 6.32
C ASN A 487 -0.05 26.80 4.81
N GLN A 488 1.12 26.56 4.22
CA GLN A 488 1.32 26.65 2.78
C GLN A 488 1.44 25.24 2.19
N ARG A 489 0.81 25.06 1.05
CA ARG A 489 0.77 23.81 0.28
C ARG A 489 1.10 24.10 -1.16
N GLN A 490 1.61 23.08 -1.84
CA GLN A 490 2.00 23.14 -3.24
C GLN A 490 1.82 21.74 -3.82
N PHE A 491 1.47 21.64 -5.10
CA PHE A 491 1.51 20.36 -5.79
C PHE A 491 2.76 20.26 -6.65
N MET A 492 3.34 19.06 -6.66
CA MET A 492 4.28 18.62 -7.67
C MET A 492 3.55 17.69 -8.62
N ILE A 493 3.73 17.96 -9.90
CA ILE A 493 3.16 17.27 -11.03
C ILE A 493 4.34 16.68 -11.80
N LEU A 494 4.35 15.37 -11.97
CA LEU A 494 5.36 14.64 -12.73
C LEU A 494 4.69 14.02 -13.97
N LYS A 495 5.18 14.35 -15.17
CA LYS A 495 4.66 13.84 -16.44
C LYS A 495 5.75 13.20 -17.27
#